data_AF-A0A8T2NHE9-F1
#
_entry.id   AF-A0A8T2NHE9-F1
#
_cell.length_a   1.000
_cell.length_b   1.000
_cell.length_c   1.000
_cell.angle_alpha   90.00
_cell.angle_beta   90.00
_cell.angle_gamma   90.00
#
_symmetry.space_group_name_H-M   'P 1'
#
loop_
_entity.id
_entity.type
_entity.pdbx_description
1 polymer ?
#
loop_
_entity_poly.entity_id
_entity_poly.type
_entity_poly.pdbx_seq_one_letter_code
_entity_poly.pdbx_strand_id
1 'polypeptide(L)'
;MVMGPTPEVVVQQYTALIGRPVLPAYWSLGFQLCRYGYENDKDISDLYADMKTAGIPYDVQYADIDYMERQLDFVLDKDFQGLPALVDRMRGEGMKFIFILDPAISGNETAGSYPAFDRGVQDDVFIKWPPTLSNDIVWGKVWPDYPNVTVNTSLDWDTQVELYRSYAAFPDFFLSRTADWWHREISDFYHNTMKFDGLWIDMNEPASFVHGTVGGKCLGDPIYEKPPYMPPLESKHMGLSHKTLCMNSQQFLPDGTPVKHYDVHTLYGWSHTKPTYDALLNVTGERGIVVTRSTYPSSGKWAGHWLGDNNASWDQLYKSIIGMMEFSLFGISYLGAFYPYSRNHNGLGNPVSMKSGVVWAADGEGVQDPTSHQGRISFAFM
;
A
#
# COMPACT_ATOMS: atom_id res chain seq x y z
N MET A 1 -19.92 9.05 25.57
CA MET A 1 -20.67 10.14 24.89
C MET A 1 -19.64 11.14 24.40
N VAL A 2 -19.74 11.62 23.16
CA VAL A 2 -18.79 12.57 22.55
C VAL A 2 -19.57 13.86 22.29
N MET A 3 -19.46 14.86 23.18
CA MET A 3 -20.33 16.05 23.20
C MET A 3 -19.57 17.38 23.28
N GLY A 4 -18.24 17.37 23.41
CA GLY A 4 -17.45 18.61 23.47
C GLY A 4 -17.36 19.21 24.88
N PRO A 5 -17.35 20.55 25.02
CA PRO A 5 -18.14 21.50 24.21
C PRO A 5 -17.44 22.12 22.98
N THR A 6 -16.12 22.01 22.83
CA THR A 6 -15.40 22.55 21.65
C THR A 6 -15.05 21.43 20.65
N PRO A 7 -14.77 21.77 19.37
CA PRO A 7 -14.33 20.78 18.38
C PRO A 7 -13.13 19.93 18.84
N GLU A 8 -12.15 20.54 19.49
CA GLU A 8 -10.96 19.85 19.99
C GLU A 8 -11.32 18.86 21.10
N VAL A 9 -12.23 19.23 22.01
CA VAL A 9 -12.71 18.33 23.07
C VAL A 9 -13.51 17.17 22.49
N VAL A 10 -14.29 17.39 21.43
CA VAL A 10 -14.96 16.32 20.67
C VAL A 10 -13.93 15.33 20.14
N VAL A 11 -12.87 15.80 19.45
CA VAL A 11 -11.81 14.93 18.93
C VAL A 11 -11.05 14.21 20.06
N GLN A 12 -10.79 14.89 21.18
CA GLN A 12 -10.14 14.26 22.34
C GLN A 12 -10.99 13.15 22.96
N GLN A 13 -12.31 13.35 23.06
CA GLN A 13 -13.26 12.35 23.56
C GLN A 13 -13.41 11.19 22.58
N TYR A 14 -13.48 11.47 21.28
CA TYR A 14 -13.54 10.46 20.23
C TYR A 14 -12.27 9.59 20.20
N THR A 15 -11.08 10.21 20.16
CA THR A 15 -9.81 9.46 20.20
C THR A 15 -9.52 8.80 21.55
N ALA A 16 -10.13 9.25 22.65
CA ALA A 16 -10.10 8.50 23.90
C ALA A 16 -10.89 7.18 23.82
N LEU A 17 -11.94 7.11 22.98
CA LEU A 17 -12.73 5.90 22.74
C LEU A 17 -12.03 4.94 21.77
N ILE A 18 -11.57 5.45 20.62
CA ILE A 18 -11.02 4.60 19.54
C ILE A 18 -9.52 4.35 19.66
N GLY A 19 -8.80 5.15 20.46
CA GLY A 19 -7.34 5.15 20.53
C GLY A 19 -6.75 6.44 19.98
N ARG A 20 -5.71 6.95 20.67
CA ARG A 20 -5.00 8.16 20.26
C ARG A 20 -4.03 7.85 19.12
N PRO A 21 -3.71 8.84 18.26
CA PRO A 21 -2.79 8.65 17.15
C PRO A 21 -1.42 8.12 17.59
N VAL A 22 -0.78 7.36 16.71
CA VAL A 22 0.60 6.89 16.85
C VAL A 22 1.54 8.07 17.07
N LEU A 23 2.53 7.91 17.94
CA LEU A 23 3.64 8.86 18.05
C LEU A 23 4.68 8.47 16.98
N PRO A 24 4.85 9.25 15.90
CA PRO A 24 5.83 8.92 14.87
C PRO A 24 7.26 9.06 15.39
N ALA A 25 8.20 8.43 14.69
CA ALA A 25 9.62 8.68 14.90
C ALA A 25 10.01 10.09 14.41
N TYR A 26 10.95 10.77 15.09
CA TYR A 26 11.28 12.15 14.74
C TYR A 26 11.75 12.30 13.28
N TRP A 27 12.59 11.38 12.80
CA TRP A 27 13.09 11.36 11.43
C TRP A 27 11.97 11.29 10.38
N SER A 28 10.80 10.74 10.74
CA SER A 28 9.68 10.60 9.81
C SER A 28 8.96 11.93 9.56
N LEU A 29 9.22 12.96 10.37
CA LEU A 29 8.74 14.33 10.14
C LEU A 29 9.56 15.06 9.05
N GLY A 30 10.68 14.48 8.63
CA GLY A 30 11.51 14.99 7.55
C GLY A 30 10.87 14.88 6.17
N PHE A 31 11.48 15.52 5.18
CA PHE A 31 11.05 15.39 3.78
C PHE A 31 11.40 13.99 3.24
N GLN A 32 10.58 13.49 2.32
CA GLN A 32 10.62 12.09 1.87
C GLN A 32 10.45 12.00 0.36
N LEU A 33 11.18 11.08 -0.28
CA LEU A 33 11.15 10.88 -1.73
C LEU A 33 10.83 9.45 -2.11
N CYS A 34 9.94 9.30 -3.09
CA CYS A 34 9.53 8.03 -3.67
C CYS A 34 9.11 8.26 -5.13
N ARG A 35 9.06 7.18 -5.90
CA ARG A 35 8.27 7.08 -7.12
C ARG A 35 8.00 5.61 -7.43
N TYR A 36 6.98 5.37 -8.24
CA TYR A 36 6.86 4.15 -9.03
C TYR A 36 7.69 4.31 -10.31
N GLY A 37 8.57 3.36 -10.60
CA GLY A 37 9.44 3.32 -11.77
C GLY A 37 10.86 3.79 -11.48
N TYR A 38 11.45 3.43 -10.34
CA TYR A 38 12.92 3.38 -10.26
C TYR A 38 13.40 2.18 -11.08
N GLU A 39 14.33 2.35 -12.02
CA GLU A 39 14.71 1.25 -12.91
C GLU A 39 15.71 0.28 -12.26
N ASN A 40 16.51 0.75 -11.29
CA ASN A 40 17.57 -0.02 -10.62
C ASN A 40 18.10 0.75 -9.39
N ASP A 41 19.05 0.14 -8.66
CA ASP A 41 19.68 0.78 -7.50
C ASP A 41 20.46 2.08 -7.84
N LYS A 42 20.95 2.23 -9.07
CA LYS A 42 21.67 3.43 -9.51
C LYS A 42 20.74 4.64 -9.60
N ASP A 43 19.51 4.49 -10.06
CA ASP A 43 18.54 5.60 -10.10
C ASP A 43 18.30 6.20 -8.71
N ILE A 44 18.16 5.34 -7.69
CA ILE A 44 18.01 5.77 -6.29
C ILE A 44 19.30 6.42 -5.79
N SER A 45 20.46 5.84 -6.11
CA SER A 45 21.76 6.38 -5.70
C SER A 45 22.04 7.76 -6.32
N ASP A 46 21.71 7.95 -7.59
CA ASP A 46 21.89 9.21 -8.31
C ASP A 46 20.96 10.27 -7.74
N LEU A 47 19.68 9.96 -7.52
CA LEU A 47 18.73 10.86 -6.85
C LEU A 47 19.25 11.30 -5.48
N TYR A 48 19.76 10.35 -4.69
CA TYR A 48 20.34 10.64 -3.37
C TYR A 48 21.54 11.61 -3.48
N ALA A 49 22.44 11.38 -4.42
CA ALA A 49 23.60 12.24 -4.65
C ALA A 49 23.20 13.64 -5.16
N ASP A 50 22.21 13.73 -6.04
CA ASP A 50 21.72 14.98 -6.62
C ASP A 50 21.07 15.87 -5.55
N MET A 51 20.22 15.30 -4.68
CA MET A 51 19.61 16.01 -3.55
C MET A 51 20.67 16.59 -2.60
N LYS A 52 21.71 15.81 -2.30
CA LYS A 52 22.84 16.28 -1.48
C LYS A 52 23.64 17.38 -2.17
N THR A 53 23.93 17.22 -3.46
CA THR A 53 24.67 18.19 -4.26
C THR A 53 23.92 19.52 -4.35
N ALA A 54 22.59 19.46 -4.46
CA ALA A 54 21.70 20.63 -4.44
C ALA A 54 21.53 21.25 -3.05
N GLY A 55 21.98 20.58 -1.98
CA GLY A 55 21.81 21.04 -0.61
C GLY A 55 20.35 21.02 -0.11
N ILE A 56 19.51 20.14 -0.68
CA ILE A 56 18.10 20.01 -0.30
C ILE A 56 17.97 18.97 0.82
N PRO A 57 17.48 19.35 2.02
CA PRO A 57 17.34 18.42 3.13
C PRO A 57 16.16 17.46 2.90
N TYR A 58 16.39 16.18 3.14
CA TYR A 58 15.37 15.15 3.23
C TYR A 58 15.92 13.98 4.04
N ASP A 59 15.03 13.22 4.68
CA ASP A 59 15.42 12.24 5.71
C ASP A 59 15.07 10.81 5.30
N VAL A 60 14.09 10.63 4.39
CA VAL A 60 13.57 9.30 4.04
C VAL A 60 13.59 9.06 2.54
N GLN A 61 14.30 8.01 2.12
CA GLN A 61 14.24 7.48 0.76
C GLN A 61 13.33 6.24 0.74
N TYR A 62 12.59 6.08 -0.36
CA TYR A 62 11.72 4.94 -0.59
C TYR A 62 12.14 4.06 -1.76
N ALA A 63 11.61 2.84 -1.79
CA ALA A 63 11.42 2.08 -3.02
C ALA A 63 9.96 1.60 -3.11
N ASP A 64 9.37 1.78 -4.29
CA ASP A 64 8.08 1.19 -4.68
C ASP A 64 8.31 -0.26 -5.16
N ILE A 65 7.28 -0.93 -5.69
CA ILE A 65 7.30 -2.35 -6.08
C ILE A 65 8.39 -2.71 -7.10
N ASP A 66 9.09 -1.74 -7.69
CA ASP A 66 10.20 -1.96 -8.63
C ASP A 66 11.37 -2.73 -7.99
N TYR A 67 11.59 -2.59 -6.68
CA TYR A 67 12.68 -3.34 -6.00
C TYR A 67 12.39 -4.84 -5.94
N MET A 68 11.12 -5.24 -6.12
CA MET A 68 10.67 -6.62 -5.96
C MET A 68 10.83 -7.39 -7.27
N GLU A 69 11.36 -8.62 -7.21
CA GLU A 69 11.39 -9.48 -8.39
C GLU A 69 9.95 -9.75 -8.85
N ARG A 70 9.58 -9.26 -10.05
CA ARG A 70 8.23 -9.45 -10.61
C ARG A 70 7.11 -9.02 -9.65
N GLN A 71 7.37 -8.00 -8.82
CA GLN A 71 6.43 -7.51 -7.80
C GLN A 71 6.02 -8.56 -6.75
N LEU A 72 6.92 -9.52 -6.45
CA LEU A 72 6.75 -10.48 -5.37
C LEU A 72 7.25 -9.89 -4.04
N ASP A 73 6.36 -9.77 -3.05
CA ASP A 73 6.75 -9.35 -1.70
C ASP A 73 7.93 -10.17 -1.18
N PHE A 74 8.85 -9.50 -0.48
CA PHE A 74 10.04 -10.10 0.14
C PHE A 74 11.07 -10.73 -0.81
N VAL A 75 10.97 -10.55 -2.13
CA VAL A 75 11.98 -11.02 -3.11
C VAL A 75 12.66 -9.83 -3.77
N LEU A 76 13.99 -9.71 -3.66
CA LEU A 76 14.74 -8.59 -4.25
C LEU A 76 15.04 -8.85 -5.74
N ASP A 77 14.72 -7.91 -6.61
CA ASP A 77 14.98 -8.01 -8.05
C ASP A 77 16.49 -8.02 -8.39
N LYS A 78 16.85 -8.65 -9.51
CA LYS A 78 18.23 -8.70 -10.02
C LYS A 78 18.84 -7.32 -10.30
N ASP A 79 18.01 -6.34 -10.67
CA ASP A 79 18.44 -4.97 -10.99
C ASP A 79 18.55 -4.10 -9.73
N PHE A 80 18.21 -4.67 -8.56
CA PHE A 80 18.27 -4.04 -7.24
C PHE A 80 19.18 -4.79 -6.26
N GLN A 81 20.05 -5.70 -6.71
CA GLN A 81 20.97 -6.43 -5.84
C GLN A 81 21.96 -5.52 -5.09
N GLY A 82 22.24 -4.31 -5.60
CA GLY A 82 23.04 -3.30 -4.92
C GLY A 82 22.26 -2.46 -3.89
N LEU A 83 20.92 -2.55 -3.88
CA LEU A 83 20.06 -1.74 -3.01
C LEU A 83 20.36 -1.93 -1.51
N PRO A 84 20.58 -3.15 -0.98
CA PRO A 84 20.91 -3.30 0.45
C PRO A 84 22.16 -2.52 0.87
N ALA A 85 23.22 -2.58 0.06
CA ALA A 85 24.45 -1.84 0.32
C ALA A 85 24.25 -0.31 0.21
N LEU A 86 23.41 0.12 -0.74
CA LEU A 86 23.01 1.52 -0.88
C LEU A 86 22.24 2.00 0.36
N VAL A 87 21.30 1.19 0.86
CA VAL A 87 20.52 1.51 2.07
C VAL A 87 21.42 1.58 3.30
N ASP A 88 22.33 0.63 3.50
CA ASP A 88 23.30 0.68 4.61
C ASP A 88 24.16 1.95 4.55
N ARG A 89 24.60 2.35 3.35
CA ARG A 89 25.34 3.60 3.15
C ARG A 89 24.51 4.82 3.51
N MET A 90 23.30 4.96 2.95
CA MET A 90 22.40 6.09 3.24
C MET A 90 22.10 6.19 4.74
N ARG A 91 21.82 5.05 5.39
CA ARG A 91 21.58 4.97 6.84
C ARG A 91 22.81 5.36 7.66
N GLY A 92 24.01 4.94 7.25
CA GLY A 92 25.27 5.35 7.85
C GLY A 92 25.54 6.86 7.76
N GLU A 93 24.91 7.53 6.78
CA GLU A 93 24.95 8.98 6.58
C GLU A 93 23.78 9.72 7.28
N GLY A 94 22.90 9.01 7.99
CA GLY A 94 21.81 9.57 8.79
C GLY A 94 20.41 9.50 8.15
N MET A 95 20.30 8.97 6.93
CA MET A 95 19.00 8.76 6.28
C MET A 95 18.24 7.58 6.87
N LYS A 96 16.96 7.49 6.49
CA LYS A 96 16.06 6.40 6.80
C LYS A 96 15.47 5.83 5.53
N PHE A 97 15.08 4.56 5.59
CA PHE A 97 14.54 3.87 4.42
C PHE A 97 13.18 3.23 4.73
N ILE A 98 12.22 3.45 3.83
CA ILE A 98 10.88 2.85 3.88
C ILE A 98 10.62 2.18 2.54
N PHE A 99 10.03 0.99 2.53
CA PHE A 99 9.66 0.31 1.28
C PHE A 99 8.21 -0.16 1.35
N ILE A 100 7.63 -0.36 0.17
CA ILE A 100 6.24 -0.82 0.03
C ILE A 100 6.11 -2.32 0.27
N LEU A 101 4.99 -2.74 0.83
CA LEU A 101 4.52 -4.13 0.88
C LEU A 101 3.05 -4.16 0.49
N ASP A 102 2.69 -5.13 -0.34
CA ASP A 102 1.30 -5.41 -0.65
C ASP A 102 0.79 -6.58 0.22
N PRO A 103 -0.53 -6.78 0.34
CA PRO A 103 -1.04 -7.93 1.08
C PRO A 103 -1.10 -9.19 0.21
N ALA A 104 -1.13 -9.06 -1.12
CA ALA A 104 -1.50 -10.17 -2.00
C ALA A 104 -0.27 -10.98 -2.42
N ILE A 105 -0.22 -12.25 -2.03
CA ILE A 105 0.94 -13.12 -2.23
C ILE A 105 0.74 -14.02 -3.47
N SER A 106 1.65 -13.96 -4.45
CA SER A 106 1.62 -14.82 -5.65
C SER A 106 1.60 -16.31 -5.27
N GLY A 107 0.66 -17.05 -5.84
CA GLY A 107 0.50 -18.50 -5.63
C GLY A 107 0.83 -19.35 -6.86
N ASN A 108 1.38 -18.76 -7.93
CA ASN A 108 1.78 -19.48 -9.14
C ASN A 108 3.29 -19.64 -9.29
N GLU A 109 4.06 -19.39 -8.23
CA GLU A 109 5.49 -19.68 -8.22
C GLU A 109 5.77 -21.18 -8.11
N THR A 110 7.01 -21.58 -8.37
CA THR A 110 7.39 -22.99 -8.25
C THR A 110 7.35 -23.39 -6.77
N ALA A 111 6.72 -24.52 -6.45
CA ALA A 111 6.62 -24.97 -5.06
C ALA A 111 8.01 -25.08 -4.41
N GLY A 112 8.19 -24.46 -3.25
CA GLY A 112 9.46 -24.40 -2.53
C GLY A 112 10.40 -23.27 -2.98
N SER A 113 10.04 -22.47 -3.99
CA SER A 113 10.84 -21.32 -4.44
C SER A 113 10.40 -20.00 -3.84
N TYR A 114 9.24 -19.93 -3.18
CA TYR A 114 8.70 -18.68 -2.64
C TYR A 114 8.20 -18.86 -1.19
N PRO A 115 9.09 -18.68 -0.19
CA PRO A 115 8.79 -18.95 1.20
C PRO A 115 7.55 -18.23 1.74
N ALA A 116 7.30 -16.99 1.33
CA ALA A 116 6.15 -16.23 1.79
C ALA A 116 4.83 -16.94 1.45
N PHE A 117 4.69 -17.45 0.22
CA PHE A 117 3.53 -18.24 -0.17
C PHE A 117 3.52 -19.63 0.46
N ASP A 118 4.63 -20.36 0.35
CA ASP A 118 4.72 -21.75 0.82
C ASP A 118 4.43 -21.87 2.33
N ARG A 119 5.01 -20.97 3.14
CA ARG A 119 4.76 -20.89 4.58
C ARG A 119 3.35 -20.38 4.88
N GLY A 120 2.83 -19.44 4.10
CA GLY A 120 1.45 -18.97 4.26
C GLY A 120 0.41 -20.08 4.03
N VAL A 121 0.66 -20.97 3.06
CA VAL A 121 -0.18 -22.17 2.85
C VAL A 121 -0.02 -23.14 4.01
N GLN A 122 1.22 -23.41 4.46
CA GLN A 122 1.51 -24.30 5.57
C GLN A 122 0.84 -23.85 6.88
N ASP A 123 0.86 -22.55 7.15
CA ASP A 123 0.32 -21.93 8.36
C ASP A 123 -1.17 -21.56 8.23
N ASP A 124 -1.80 -21.88 7.10
CA ASP A 124 -3.22 -21.66 6.82
C ASP A 124 -3.66 -20.20 7.04
N VAL A 125 -2.91 -19.26 6.46
CA VAL A 125 -3.12 -17.81 6.68
C VAL A 125 -4.03 -17.15 5.64
N PHE A 126 -4.26 -17.80 4.50
CA PHE A 126 -4.96 -17.20 3.36
C PHE A 126 -6.48 -17.33 3.46
N ILE A 127 -7.18 -16.31 2.96
CA ILE A 127 -8.63 -16.28 2.79
C ILE A 127 -9.06 -17.35 1.80
N LYS A 128 -10.02 -18.17 2.24
CA LYS A 128 -10.56 -19.31 1.49
C LYS A 128 -12.07 -19.19 1.34
N TRP A 129 -12.64 -20.04 0.50
CA TRP A 129 -14.08 -20.26 0.51
C TRP A 129 -14.52 -20.90 1.82
N PRO A 130 -15.78 -20.66 2.25
CA PRO A 130 -16.39 -21.47 3.29
C PRO A 130 -16.30 -22.97 2.92
N PRO A 131 -15.94 -23.87 3.86
CA PRO A 131 -15.80 -25.31 3.59
C PRO A 131 -17.03 -25.99 2.99
N THR A 132 -18.21 -25.39 3.14
CA THR A 132 -19.46 -25.85 2.52
C THR A 132 -19.54 -25.58 1.01
N LEU A 133 -18.68 -24.70 0.48
CA LEU A 133 -18.63 -24.29 -0.92
C LEU A 133 -17.36 -24.82 -1.61
N SER A 134 -16.19 -24.60 -1.01
CA SER A 134 -14.89 -25.12 -1.43
C SER A 134 -13.87 -24.97 -0.29
N ASN A 135 -12.78 -25.73 -0.32
CA ASN A 135 -11.63 -25.54 0.59
C ASN A 135 -10.48 -24.74 -0.08
N ASP A 136 -10.70 -24.28 -1.31
CA ASP A 136 -9.69 -23.57 -2.08
C ASP A 136 -9.53 -22.11 -1.62
N ILE A 137 -8.36 -21.54 -1.90
CA ILE A 137 -8.08 -20.11 -1.76
C ILE A 137 -9.00 -19.31 -2.70
N VAL A 138 -9.46 -18.14 -2.23
CA VAL A 138 -10.11 -17.16 -3.10
C VAL A 138 -9.03 -16.37 -3.82
N TRP A 139 -8.78 -16.72 -5.08
CA TRP A 139 -7.70 -16.14 -5.88
C TRP A 139 -8.11 -14.79 -6.45
N GLY A 140 -7.30 -13.75 -6.24
CA GLY A 140 -7.38 -12.50 -7.01
C GLY A 140 -6.21 -12.35 -7.98
N LYS A 141 -6.05 -11.17 -8.55
CA LYS A 141 -4.86 -10.74 -9.30
C LYS A 141 -4.49 -9.32 -8.88
N VAL A 142 -3.21 -9.06 -8.67
CA VAL A 142 -2.69 -7.72 -8.36
C VAL A 142 -1.40 -7.51 -9.19
N TRP A 143 -0.35 -6.95 -8.61
CA TRP A 143 0.91 -6.63 -9.28
C TRP A 143 1.81 -7.81 -9.65
N PRO A 144 1.87 -8.92 -8.87
CA PRO A 144 2.76 -10.03 -9.19
C PRO A 144 2.59 -10.56 -10.61
N ASP A 145 3.69 -10.76 -11.32
CA ASP A 145 3.70 -11.37 -12.66
C ASP A 145 3.96 -12.89 -12.58
N TYR A 146 3.34 -13.64 -13.50
CA TYR A 146 3.65 -15.06 -13.69
C TYR A 146 5.15 -15.29 -13.93
N PRO A 147 5.69 -16.46 -13.55
CA PRO A 147 7.04 -16.83 -13.92
C PRO A 147 7.15 -17.04 -15.43
N ASN A 148 8.31 -16.68 -15.99
CA ASN A 148 8.64 -16.86 -17.41
C ASN A 148 7.72 -16.13 -18.41
N VAL A 149 7.03 -15.07 -17.99
CA VAL A 149 6.32 -14.17 -18.92
C VAL A 149 7.16 -12.94 -19.24
N THR A 150 7.01 -12.40 -20.44
CA THR A 150 7.55 -11.10 -20.82
C THR A 150 6.39 -10.12 -20.94
N VAL A 151 6.36 -9.13 -20.06
CA VAL A 151 5.30 -8.12 -20.00
C VAL A 151 5.44 -7.18 -21.19
N ASN A 152 4.42 -7.14 -22.05
CA ASN A 152 4.29 -6.11 -23.07
C ASN A 152 3.43 -4.96 -22.54
N THR A 153 4.06 -3.89 -22.10
CA THR A 153 3.40 -2.70 -21.54
C THR A 153 2.61 -1.89 -22.56
N SER A 154 2.72 -2.20 -23.86
CA SER A 154 1.91 -1.56 -24.92
C SER A 154 0.53 -2.18 -25.08
N LEU A 155 0.24 -3.32 -24.44
CA LEU A 155 -1.10 -3.92 -24.45
C LEU A 155 -2.06 -3.11 -23.55
N ASP A 156 -3.36 -3.22 -23.78
CA ASP A 156 -4.34 -2.63 -22.89
C ASP A 156 -4.30 -3.30 -21.50
N TRP A 157 -4.75 -2.55 -20.49
CA TRP A 157 -4.64 -2.95 -19.09
C TRP A 157 -5.34 -4.27 -18.78
N ASP A 158 -6.54 -4.49 -19.32
CA ASP A 158 -7.31 -5.71 -19.04
C ASP A 158 -6.62 -6.94 -19.65
N THR A 159 -6.09 -6.81 -20.87
CA THR A 159 -5.26 -7.85 -21.49
C THR A 159 -3.99 -8.13 -20.68
N GLN A 160 -3.32 -7.11 -20.13
CA GLN A 160 -2.15 -7.32 -19.25
C GLN A 160 -2.53 -8.09 -17.98
N VAL A 161 -3.65 -7.75 -17.34
CA VAL A 161 -4.16 -8.44 -16.15
C VAL A 161 -4.47 -9.91 -16.46
N GLU A 162 -5.04 -10.20 -17.62
CA GLU A 162 -5.34 -11.57 -18.03
C GLU A 162 -4.06 -12.38 -18.28
N LEU A 163 -3.14 -11.86 -19.08
CA LEU A 163 -1.99 -12.60 -19.60
C LEU A 163 -0.79 -12.67 -18.65
N TYR A 164 -0.54 -11.61 -17.87
CA TYR A 164 0.73 -11.46 -17.14
C TYR A 164 0.60 -11.58 -15.63
N ARG A 165 -0.48 -11.04 -15.05
CA ARG A 165 -0.64 -11.02 -13.59
C ARG A 165 -0.95 -12.44 -13.06
N SER A 166 -0.16 -12.88 -12.08
CA SER A 166 -0.34 -14.19 -11.45
C SER A 166 -1.57 -14.21 -10.52
N TYR A 167 -1.97 -15.40 -10.09
CA TYR A 167 -3.01 -15.55 -9.07
C TYR A 167 -2.39 -15.20 -7.72
N ALA A 168 -3.07 -14.36 -6.96
CA ALA A 168 -2.62 -13.92 -5.66
C ALA A 168 -3.60 -14.32 -4.55
N ALA A 169 -3.05 -14.83 -3.45
CA ALA A 169 -3.77 -15.17 -2.24
C ALA A 169 -3.73 -13.99 -1.25
N PHE A 170 -4.84 -13.75 -0.56
CA PHE A 170 -4.96 -12.65 0.40
C PHE A 170 -4.91 -13.20 1.82
N PRO A 171 -3.96 -12.79 2.68
CA PRO A 171 -3.90 -13.20 4.07
C PRO A 171 -5.10 -12.66 4.85
N ASP A 172 -5.60 -13.46 5.79
CA ASP A 172 -6.58 -13.05 6.79
C ASP A 172 -5.84 -12.50 8.02
N PHE A 173 -5.67 -11.19 8.10
CA PHE A 173 -4.93 -10.51 9.16
C PHE A 173 -5.66 -10.45 10.51
N PHE A 174 -6.89 -10.99 10.63
CA PHE A 174 -7.53 -11.15 11.93
C PHE A 174 -6.95 -12.32 12.73
N LEU A 175 -6.36 -13.30 12.04
CA LEU A 175 -5.78 -14.48 12.66
C LEU A 175 -4.42 -14.18 13.31
N SER A 176 -4.20 -14.69 14.53
CA SER A 176 -2.91 -14.57 15.21
C SER A 176 -1.78 -15.26 14.42
N ARG A 177 -2.06 -16.42 13.80
CA ARG A 177 -1.09 -17.14 12.97
C ARG A 177 -0.68 -16.35 11.73
N THR A 178 -1.57 -15.53 11.18
CA THR A 178 -1.22 -14.61 10.08
C THR A 178 -0.29 -13.52 10.58
N ALA A 179 -0.49 -12.99 11.80
CA ALA A 179 0.44 -12.04 12.39
C ALA A 179 1.83 -12.66 12.63
N ASP A 180 1.90 -13.92 13.08
CA ASP A 180 3.17 -14.65 13.27
C ASP A 180 3.89 -14.95 11.94
N TRP A 181 3.14 -15.32 10.90
CA TRP A 181 3.66 -15.48 9.55
C TRP A 181 4.18 -14.14 9.00
N TRP A 182 3.39 -13.07 9.07
CA TRP A 182 3.77 -11.76 8.56
C TRP A 182 4.99 -11.18 9.28
N HIS A 183 5.05 -11.33 10.60
CA HIS A 183 6.23 -10.98 11.40
C HIS A 183 7.48 -11.72 10.90
N ARG A 184 7.37 -13.03 10.67
CA ARG A 184 8.48 -13.86 10.20
C ARG A 184 8.96 -13.46 8.82
N GLU A 185 8.07 -13.18 7.86
CA GLU A 185 8.48 -12.72 6.53
C GLU A 185 9.21 -11.36 6.60
N ILE A 186 8.67 -10.41 7.36
CA ILE A 186 9.30 -9.10 7.60
C ILE A 186 10.66 -9.25 8.30
N SER A 187 10.74 -10.12 9.31
CA SER A 187 11.96 -10.41 10.05
C SER A 187 13.04 -11.02 9.15
N ASP A 188 12.68 -12.05 8.38
CA ASP A 188 13.61 -12.71 7.47
C ASP A 188 14.14 -11.72 6.43
N PHE A 189 13.27 -10.87 5.85
CA PHE A 189 13.69 -9.83 4.92
C PHE A 189 14.64 -8.81 5.56
N TYR A 190 14.33 -8.36 6.79
CA TYR A 190 15.18 -7.42 7.52
C TYR A 190 16.56 -7.99 7.85
N HIS A 191 16.64 -9.26 8.23
CA HIS A 191 17.88 -9.89 8.66
C HIS A 191 18.73 -10.42 7.52
N ASN A 192 18.11 -10.93 6.46
CA ASN A 192 18.80 -11.65 5.39
C ASN A 192 18.94 -10.83 4.10
N THR A 193 18.09 -9.82 3.88
CA THR A 193 18.01 -9.11 2.59
C THR A 193 18.35 -7.63 2.71
N MET A 194 17.52 -6.85 3.41
CA MET A 194 17.65 -5.38 3.40
C MET A 194 17.15 -4.77 4.70
N LYS A 195 17.93 -3.83 5.23
CA LYS A 195 17.60 -3.04 6.41
C LYS A 195 16.59 -1.94 6.06
N PHE A 196 15.64 -1.65 6.95
CA PHE A 196 14.65 -0.57 6.80
C PHE A 196 14.31 0.08 8.15
N ASP A 197 13.57 1.19 8.14
CA ASP A 197 13.22 1.95 9.35
C ASP A 197 11.70 2.20 9.47
N GLY A 198 10.94 1.98 8.39
CA GLY A 198 9.48 1.99 8.38
C GLY A 198 8.91 1.15 7.25
N LEU A 199 7.59 0.96 7.27
CA LEU A 199 6.88 0.13 6.28
C LEU A 199 5.71 0.91 5.66
N TRP A 200 5.55 0.77 4.35
CA TRP A 200 4.41 1.29 3.62
C TRP A 200 3.54 0.12 3.17
N ILE A 201 2.36 -0.05 3.79
CA ILE A 201 1.42 -1.11 3.39
C ILE A 201 0.33 -0.53 2.49
N ASP A 202 0.33 -0.96 1.23
CA ASP A 202 -0.58 -0.48 0.21
C ASP A 202 -1.52 -1.59 -0.29
N MET A 203 -2.41 -1.27 -1.24
CA MET A 203 -3.28 -2.23 -1.91
C MET A 203 -4.22 -3.01 -0.97
N ASN A 204 -4.43 -2.49 0.24
CA ASN A 204 -5.03 -3.20 1.36
C ASN A 204 -6.48 -2.82 1.64
N GLU A 205 -7.26 -2.45 0.62
CA GLU A 205 -8.72 -2.34 0.74
C GLU A 205 -9.42 -3.66 1.15
N PRO A 206 -9.12 -4.86 0.59
CA PRO A 206 -8.05 -5.28 -0.32
C PRO A 206 -8.37 -5.05 -1.81
N ALA A 207 -7.42 -4.47 -2.54
CA ALA A 207 -7.56 -4.24 -3.98
C ALA A 207 -7.28 -5.51 -4.78
N SER A 208 -8.09 -5.75 -5.81
CA SER A 208 -7.89 -6.81 -6.81
C SER A 208 -8.22 -6.27 -8.20
N PHE A 209 -7.40 -6.63 -9.19
CA PHE A 209 -7.62 -6.26 -10.59
C PHE A 209 -8.72 -7.07 -11.26
N VAL A 210 -9.11 -8.20 -10.67
CA VAL A 210 -10.30 -8.96 -11.06
C VAL A 210 -11.44 -8.73 -10.07
N HIS A 211 -12.68 -8.77 -10.56
CA HIS A 211 -13.86 -8.58 -9.72
C HIS A 211 -14.23 -9.89 -9.01
N GLY A 212 -14.04 -9.91 -7.70
CA GLY A 212 -14.32 -11.06 -6.84
C GLY A 212 -13.17 -12.05 -6.79
N THR A 213 -13.13 -12.95 -7.77
CA THR A 213 -12.14 -14.03 -7.85
C THR A 213 -11.72 -14.24 -9.29
N VAL A 214 -10.56 -14.85 -9.52
CA VAL A 214 -10.16 -15.29 -10.86
C VAL A 214 -11.24 -16.21 -11.46
N GLY A 215 -11.56 -15.98 -12.73
CA GLY A 215 -12.68 -16.62 -13.43
C GLY A 215 -14.04 -15.96 -13.19
N GLY A 216 -14.10 -14.92 -12.34
CA GLY A 216 -15.28 -14.06 -12.16
C GLY A 216 -16.48 -14.73 -11.49
N LYS A 217 -16.33 -15.95 -10.97
CA LYS A 217 -17.43 -16.74 -10.39
C LYS A 217 -17.31 -16.81 -8.87
N CYS A 218 -17.90 -15.83 -8.18
CA CYS A 218 -18.07 -15.92 -6.74
C CYS A 218 -19.00 -17.08 -6.36
N LEU A 219 -18.56 -17.92 -5.42
CA LEU A 219 -19.35 -19.05 -4.91
C LEU A 219 -20.27 -18.60 -3.78
N GLY A 220 -21.35 -19.35 -3.55
CA GLY A 220 -22.28 -19.12 -2.44
C GLY A 220 -23.51 -18.30 -2.83
N ASP A 221 -24.08 -17.63 -1.84
CA ASP A 221 -25.33 -16.88 -2.03
C ASP A 221 -25.03 -15.54 -2.74
N PRO A 222 -25.60 -15.29 -3.93
CA PRO A 222 -25.37 -14.06 -4.67
C PRO A 222 -25.90 -12.80 -3.96
N ILE A 223 -26.72 -12.94 -2.91
CA ILE A 223 -27.21 -11.81 -2.12
C ILE A 223 -26.07 -11.02 -1.48
N TYR A 224 -24.93 -11.64 -1.18
CA TYR A 224 -23.79 -10.92 -0.61
C TYR A 224 -23.05 -10.10 -1.67
N GLU A 225 -23.01 -10.54 -2.92
CA GLU A 225 -22.40 -9.76 -4.01
C GLU A 225 -23.34 -8.62 -4.47
N LYS A 226 -24.65 -8.87 -4.42
CA LYS A 226 -25.71 -7.92 -4.78
C LYS A 226 -26.77 -7.85 -3.67
N PRO A 227 -26.50 -7.13 -2.57
CA PRO A 227 -27.45 -7.02 -1.46
C PRO A 227 -28.76 -6.35 -1.87
N PRO A 228 -29.86 -6.59 -1.14
CA PRO A 228 -31.18 -6.01 -1.42
C PRO A 228 -31.14 -4.48 -1.51
N TYR A 229 -30.25 -3.87 -0.75
CA TYR A 229 -29.88 -2.47 -0.88
C TYR A 229 -28.40 -2.37 -1.26
N MET A 230 -28.13 -1.93 -2.49
CA MET A 230 -26.78 -1.60 -2.93
C MET A 230 -26.47 -0.15 -2.54
N PRO A 231 -25.45 0.11 -1.69
CA PRO A 231 -25.03 1.47 -1.38
C PRO A 231 -24.64 2.23 -2.65
N PRO A 232 -24.68 3.58 -2.64
CA PRO A 232 -24.35 4.40 -3.80
C PRO A 232 -22.83 4.49 -4.04
N LEU A 233 -22.19 3.33 -4.24
CA LEU A 233 -20.77 3.19 -4.58
C LEU A 233 -20.53 3.55 -6.06
N GLU A 234 -19.28 3.93 -6.40
CA GLU A 234 -18.85 4.36 -7.75
C GLU A 234 -19.41 3.45 -8.86
N SER A 235 -19.15 2.15 -8.77
CA SER A 235 -19.57 1.14 -9.76
C SER A 235 -20.68 0.24 -9.23
N LYS A 236 -21.70 0.79 -8.55
CA LYS A 236 -22.77 0.01 -7.88
C LYS A 236 -23.43 -1.10 -8.73
N HIS A 237 -23.46 -0.94 -10.05
CA HIS A 237 -24.04 -1.91 -10.98
C HIS A 237 -23.21 -3.22 -11.08
N MET A 238 -21.92 -3.15 -10.76
CA MET A 238 -21.00 -4.29 -10.75
C MET A 238 -21.13 -5.17 -9.50
N GLY A 239 -21.75 -4.68 -8.43
CA GLY A 239 -21.83 -5.39 -7.15
C GLY A 239 -20.67 -5.06 -6.21
N LEU A 240 -20.71 -5.61 -5.00
CA LEU A 240 -19.70 -5.36 -3.97
C LEU A 240 -18.34 -5.99 -4.30
N SER A 241 -18.31 -7.07 -5.09
CA SER A 241 -17.06 -7.72 -5.54
C SER A 241 -16.25 -6.90 -6.55
N HIS A 242 -16.74 -5.73 -6.96
CA HIS A 242 -16.01 -4.87 -7.90
C HIS A 242 -14.66 -4.44 -7.32
N LYS A 243 -13.58 -4.79 -8.04
CA LYS A 243 -12.18 -4.49 -7.71
C LYS A 243 -11.70 -4.99 -6.33
N THR A 244 -12.33 -6.03 -5.80
CA THR A 244 -11.96 -6.65 -4.51
C THR A 244 -12.36 -8.14 -4.50
N LEU A 245 -12.28 -8.78 -3.34
CA LEU A 245 -12.62 -10.19 -3.12
C LEU A 245 -14.13 -10.45 -3.20
N CYS A 246 -14.51 -11.71 -3.37
CA CYS A 246 -15.90 -12.14 -3.26
C CYS A 246 -16.42 -11.96 -1.83
N MET A 247 -17.65 -11.46 -1.70
CA MET A 247 -18.24 -11.16 -0.39
C MET A 247 -18.54 -12.41 0.44
N ASN A 248 -18.69 -13.56 -0.21
CA ASN A 248 -18.84 -14.86 0.46
C ASN A 248 -17.53 -15.46 1.01
N SER A 249 -16.37 -14.88 0.73
CA SER A 249 -15.08 -15.38 1.21
C SER A 249 -15.04 -15.43 2.74
N GLN A 250 -14.43 -16.47 3.31
CA GLN A 250 -14.42 -16.70 4.75
C GLN A 250 -13.14 -16.14 5.40
N GLN A 251 -13.34 -15.41 6.49
CA GLN A 251 -12.31 -14.95 7.41
C GLN A 251 -12.69 -15.37 8.84
N PHE A 252 -11.78 -15.19 9.80
CA PHE A 252 -11.97 -15.57 11.19
C PHE A 252 -11.53 -14.44 12.12
N LEU A 253 -12.43 -14.02 13.00
CA LEU A 253 -12.06 -13.08 14.07
C LEU A 253 -11.03 -13.69 15.02
N PRO A 254 -10.33 -12.88 15.84
CA PRO A 254 -9.30 -13.39 16.76
C PRO A 254 -9.79 -14.45 17.77
N ASP A 255 -11.09 -14.50 18.05
CA ASP A 255 -11.70 -15.51 18.93
C ASP A 255 -12.09 -16.82 18.20
N GLY A 256 -11.80 -16.91 16.90
CA GLY A 256 -12.11 -18.04 16.03
C GLY A 256 -13.51 -17.98 15.40
N THR A 257 -14.28 -16.91 15.62
CA THR A 257 -15.61 -16.77 15.02
C THR A 257 -15.49 -16.61 13.50
N PRO A 258 -16.11 -17.49 12.69
CA PRO A 258 -16.11 -17.33 11.24
C PRO A 258 -16.98 -16.14 10.84
N VAL A 259 -16.45 -15.29 9.97
CA VAL A 259 -17.12 -14.12 9.39
C VAL A 259 -16.97 -14.13 7.87
N LYS A 260 -17.92 -13.50 7.18
CA LYS A 260 -17.82 -13.31 5.73
C LYS A 260 -17.06 -12.03 5.44
N HIS A 261 -16.36 -11.99 4.32
CA HIS A 261 -15.73 -10.77 3.81
C HIS A 261 -16.76 -9.64 3.66
N TYR A 262 -18.03 -9.95 3.34
CA TYR A 262 -19.15 -9.00 3.37
C TYR A 262 -19.19 -8.12 4.63
N ASP A 263 -18.98 -8.70 5.81
CA ASP A 263 -19.13 -8.00 7.10
C ASP A 263 -17.84 -7.25 7.50
N VAL A 264 -16.68 -7.68 6.98
CA VAL A 264 -15.37 -7.21 7.45
C VAL A 264 -14.48 -6.63 6.35
N HIS A 265 -14.98 -6.45 5.13
CA HIS A 265 -14.23 -5.88 3.99
C HIS A 265 -13.56 -4.55 4.38
N THR A 266 -14.34 -3.61 4.93
CA THR A 266 -13.84 -2.29 5.36
C THR A 266 -12.88 -2.32 6.56
N LEU A 267 -12.64 -3.51 7.14
CA LEU A 267 -11.71 -3.72 8.24
C LEU A 267 -10.41 -4.40 7.81
N TYR A 268 -10.24 -4.75 6.53
CA TYR A 268 -9.07 -5.50 6.06
C TYR A 268 -7.76 -4.73 6.23
N GLY A 269 -7.68 -3.49 5.74
CA GLY A 269 -6.49 -2.66 5.95
C GLY A 269 -6.21 -2.37 7.42
N TRP A 270 -7.27 -2.20 8.22
CA TRP A 270 -7.18 -2.04 9.66
C TRP A 270 -6.60 -3.28 10.36
N SER A 271 -7.05 -4.49 10.00
CA SER A 271 -6.55 -5.74 10.59
C SER A 271 -5.10 -6.01 10.19
N HIS A 272 -4.69 -5.59 8.99
CA HIS A 272 -3.30 -5.61 8.52
C HIS A 272 -2.40 -4.60 9.27
N THR A 273 -2.92 -3.43 9.66
CA THR A 273 -2.11 -2.33 10.20
C THR A 273 -1.34 -2.69 11.47
N LYS A 274 -2.01 -3.31 12.46
CA LYS A 274 -1.38 -3.59 13.76
C LYS A 274 -0.28 -4.65 13.67
N PRO A 275 -0.48 -5.82 13.03
CA PRO A 275 0.58 -6.80 12.80
C PRO A 275 1.82 -6.20 12.14
N THR A 276 1.65 -5.33 11.13
CA THR A 276 2.77 -4.64 10.47
C THR A 276 3.51 -3.70 11.43
N TYR A 277 2.80 -2.93 12.25
CA TYR A 277 3.42 -2.05 13.24
C TYR A 277 4.19 -2.84 14.31
N ASP A 278 3.58 -3.91 14.84
CA ASP A 278 4.22 -4.77 15.84
C ASP A 278 5.47 -5.46 15.26
N ALA A 279 5.42 -5.91 14.01
CA ALA A 279 6.56 -6.48 13.30
C ALA A 279 7.69 -5.47 13.13
N LEU A 280 7.39 -4.26 12.67
CA LEU A 280 8.36 -3.17 12.52
C LEU A 280 9.08 -2.87 13.85
N LEU A 281 8.33 -2.72 14.95
CA LEU A 281 8.93 -2.46 16.26
C LEU A 281 9.82 -3.62 16.72
N ASN A 282 9.41 -4.86 16.47
CA ASN A 282 10.15 -6.04 16.91
C ASN A 282 11.47 -6.20 16.15
N VAL A 283 11.47 -6.04 14.83
CA VAL A 283 12.67 -6.27 13.99
C VAL A 283 13.68 -5.14 14.07
N THR A 284 13.20 -3.89 14.20
CA THR A 284 14.10 -2.72 14.28
C THR A 284 14.55 -2.43 15.71
N GLY A 285 13.76 -2.81 16.72
CA GLY A 285 13.98 -2.42 18.12
C GLY A 285 13.81 -0.91 18.38
N GLU A 286 13.38 -0.15 17.36
CA GLU A 286 13.21 1.30 17.41
C GLU A 286 11.75 1.69 17.14
N ARG A 287 11.40 2.91 17.52
CA ARG A 287 10.15 3.52 17.04
C ARG A 287 10.33 3.84 15.56
N GLY A 288 9.59 3.14 14.70
CA GLY A 288 9.46 3.46 13.28
C GLY A 288 8.14 4.15 12.96
N ILE A 289 7.70 4.02 11.70
CA ILE A 289 6.36 4.43 11.26
C ILE A 289 5.82 3.42 10.24
N VAL A 290 4.52 3.14 10.33
CA VAL A 290 3.77 2.45 9.28
C VAL A 290 2.88 3.48 8.59
N VAL A 291 2.84 3.44 7.26
CA VAL A 291 1.91 4.24 6.46
C VAL A 291 0.98 3.29 5.71
N THR A 292 -0.33 3.50 5.80
CA THR A 292 -1.33 2.58 5.20
C THR A 292 -2.37 3.29 4.35
N ARG A 293 -2.87 2.62 3.30
CA ARG A 293 -3.92 3.17 2.42
C ARG A 293 -5.30 3.03 3.05
N SER A 294 -5.78 1.79 3.19
CA SER A 294 -7.10 1.53 3.73
C SER A 294 -7.14 1.74 5.25
N THR A 295 -8.13 2.49 5.72
CA THR A 295 -8.27 2.86 7.14
C THR A 295 -9.70 2.68 7.64
N TYR A 296 -9.83 2.43 8.94
CA TYR A 296 -11.08 2.39 9.69
C TYR A 296 -10.89 3.17 11.00
N PRO A 297 -11.95 3.67 11.69
CA PRO A 297 -11.81 4.21 13.04
C PRO A 297 -10.90 3.35 13.93
N SER A 298 -9.89 3.99 14.54
CA SER A 298 -8.74 3.43 15.29
C SER A 298 -7.48 3.04 14.51
N SER A 299 -7.48 2.99 13.17
CA SER A 299 -6.26 2.71 12.38
C SER A 299 -5.09 3.65 12.75
N GLY A 300 -5.40 4.92 13.03
CA GLY A 300 -4.42 5.94 13.43
C GLY A 300 -3.63 5.64 14.68
N LYS A 301 -4.06 4.66 15.49
CA LYS A 301 -3.34 4.21 16.69
C LYS A 301 -1.98 3.59 16.36
N TRP A 302 -1.84 3.02 15.17
CA TRP A 302 -0.67 2.23 14.77
C TRP A 302 0.02 2.75 13.51
N ALA A 303 -0.67 3.52 12.68
CA ALA A 303 -0.14 4.01 11.41
C ALA A 303 -0.55 5.46 11.13
N GLY A 304 0.16 6.08 10.20
CA GLY A 304 -0.34 7.22 9.47
C GLY A 304 -0.91 6.83 8.10
N HIS A 305 -1.22 7.85 7.30
CA HIS A 305 -1.94 7.69 6.04
C HIS A 305 -1.44 8.69 4.98
N TRP A 306 -1.69 8.40 3.70
CA TRP A 306 -1.55 9.35 2.60
C TRP A 306 -2.83 9.35 1.77
N LEU A 307 -3.19 10.49 1.18
CA LEU A 307 -4.49 10.68 0.51
C LEU A 307 -4.63 9.96 -0.85
N GLY A 308 -3.83 8.93 -1.11
CA GLY A 308 -3.92 8.08 -2.29
C GLY A 308 -3.44 8.71 -3.58
N ASP A 309 -3.90 8.12 -4.69
CA ASP A 309 -3.52 8.40 -6.07
C ASP A 309 -4.16 9.71 -6.56
N ASN A 310 -3.57 10.84 -6.18
CA ASN A 310 -3.98 12.15 -6.70
C ASN A 310 -3.43 12.41 -8.11
N ASN A 311 -4.07 13.35 -8.81
CA ASN A 311 -3.58 13.85 -10.08
C ASN A 311 -2.69 15.09 -9.88
N ALA A 312 -1.79 15.35 -10.82
CA ALA A 312 -1.00 16.58 -10.86
C ALA A 312 -1.85 17.77 -11.32
N SER A 313 -2.86 18.16 -10.54
CA SER A 313 -3.81 19.21 -10.89
C SER A 313 -4.07 20.17 -9.72
N TRP A 314 -4.36 21.43 -10.04
CA TRP A 314 -4.53 22.50 -9.04
C TRP A 314 -5.61 22.22 -7.99
N ASP A 315 -6.69 21.55 -8.38
CA ASP A 315 -7.77 21.20 -7.44
C ASP A 315 -7.33 20.18 -6.38
N GLN A 316 -6.32 19.35 -6.68
CA GLN A 316 -5.81 18.33 -5.77
C GLN A 316 -5.01 18.94 -4.61
N LEU A 317 -4.37 20.10 -4.83
CA LEU A 317 -3.75 20.87 -3.76
C LEU A 317 -4.81 21.30 -2.74
N TYR A 318 -5.94 21.86 -3.20
CA TYR A 318 -7.03 22.26 -2.30
C TYR A 318 -7.67 21.06 -1.58
N LYS A 319 -7.91 19.95 -2.28
CA LYS A 319 -8.44 18.72 -1.68
C LYS A 319 -7.53 18.13 -0.62
N SER A 320 -6.22 18.30 -0.76
CA SER A 320 -5.28 17.82 0.25
C SER A 320 -5.43 18.54 1.60
N ILE A 321 -5.79 19.83 1.59
CA ILE A 321 -6.11 20.60 2.81
C ILE A 321 -7.33 19.98 3.51
N ILE A 322 -8.40 19.72 2.75
CA ILE A 322 -9.63 19.10 3.25
C ILE A 322 -9.31 17.72 3.87
N GLY A 323 -8.64 16.86 3.10
CA GLY A 323 -8.35 15.50 3.54
C GLY A 323 -7.58 15.45 4.86
N MET A 324 -6.55 16.29 5.06
CA MET A 324 -5.85 16.30 6.35
C MET A 324 -6.71 16.77 7.52
N MET A 325 -7.54 17.79 7.29
CA MET A 325 -8.44 18.30 8.34
C MET A 325 -9.42 17.21 8.75
N GLU A 326 -10.00 16.51 7.79
CA GLU A 326 -10.91 15.39 8.04
C GLU A 326 -10.22 14.26 8.79
N PHE A 327 -9.01 13.85 8.37
CA PHE A 327 -8.28 12.78 9.03
C PHE A 327 -7.80 13.14 10.45
N SER A 328 -7.53 14.42 10.71
CA SER A 328 -7.30 14.90 12.07
C SER A 328 -8.53 14.67 12.96
N LEU A 329 -9.74 14.89 12.43
CA LEU A 329 -11.00 14.56 13.11
C LEU A 329 -11.20 13.05 13.25
N PHE A 330 -10.77 12.27 12.25
CA PHE A 330 -10.84 10.80 12.26
C PHE A 330 -9.81 10.13 13.19
N GLY A 331 -8.92 10.91 13.82
CA GLY A 331 -7.93 10.40 14.78
C GLY A 331 -6.66 9.86 14.13
N ILE A 332 -6.27 10.39 12.96
CA ILE A 332 -5.04 10.04 12.24
C ILE A 332 -4.24 11.33 12.04
N SER A 333 -3.12 11.49 12.75
CA SER A 333 -2.38 12.75 12.76
C SER A 333 -1.20 12.84 11.78
N TYR A 334 -0.77 11.73 11.16
CA TYR A 334 0.43 11.70 10.31
C TYR A 334 0.04 11.67 8.80
N LEU A 335 0.10 12.83 8.11
CA LEU A 335 -0.42 13.09 6.73
C LEU A 335 0.27 14.28 5.95
N GLY A 336 0.68 14.08 4.67
CA GLY A 336 1.31 14.91 3.56
C GLY A 336 2.40 16.02 3.87
N ALA A 337 2.66 17.07 3.01
CA ALA A 337 3.81 18.07 2.87
C ALA A 337 4.19 19.26 3.87
N PHE A 338 3.41 20.36 4.10
CA PHE A 338 3.51 21.30 5.30
C PHE A 338 3.11 20.72 6.69
N TYR A 339 3.34 19.45 6.89
CA TYR A 339 2.20 18.53 7.11
C TYR A 339 2.94 17.33 7.70
N PRO A 340 2.36 16.61 8.66
CA PRO A 340 3.15 15.67 9.43
C PRO A 340 3.85 14.55 8.63
N TYR A 341 3.50 14.28 7.35
CA TYR A 341 4.07 13.23 6.49
C TYR A 341 4.53 13.73 5.10
N SER A 342 5.67 14.41 5.02
CA SER A 342 6.05 15.18 3.81
C SER A 342 6.71 14.34 2.73
N ARG A 343 5.92 13.59 1.92
CA ARG A 343 6.43 12.78 0.81
C ARG A 343 6.09 13.35 -0.57
N ASN A 344 7.10 13.51 -1.42
CA ASN A 344 6.92 13.61 -2.86
C ASN A 344 6.96 12.20 -3.47
N HIS A 345 5.83 11.80 -4.07
CA HIS A 345 5.65 10.51 -4.73
C HIS A 345 5.07 10.73 -6.13
N ASN A 346 5.41 9.85 -7.05
CA ASN A 346 5.07 10.01 -8.46
C ASN A 346 4.74 8.66 -9.11
N GLY A 347 3.72 8.63 -9.96
CA GLY A 347 3.35 7.43 -10.72
C GLY A 347 4.29 7.11 -11.87
N LEU A 348 4.19 5.88 -12.37
CA LEU A 348 4.96 5.38 -13.51
C LEU A 348 4.65 6.18 -14.79
N GLY A 349 5.66 6.39 -15.63
CA GLY A 349 5.51 7.02 -16.95
C GLY A 349 5.52 8.56 -16.96
N ASN A 350 5.59 9.19 -15.79
CA ASN A 350 5.67 10.66 -15.71
C ASN A 350 7.08 11.15 -16.05
N PRO A 351 7.21 12.19 -16.90
CA PRO A 351 8.50 12.69 -17.33
C PRO A 351 9.34 13.18 -16.14
N VAL A 352 10.59 12.71 -16.09
CA VAL A 352 11.60 13.13 -15.10
C VAL A 352 12.10 14.53 -15.48
N SER A 353 11.35 15.56 -15.12
CA SER A 353 11.83 16.93 -15.30
C SER A 353 12.81 17.30 -14.19
N MET A 354 14.04 16.80 -14.29
CA MET A 354 15.22 17.39 -13.63
C MET A 354 16.38 17.62 -14.60
N LYS A 355 16.25 17.26 -15.89
CA LYS A 355 17.32 17.48 -16.91
C LYS A 355 17.22 18.79 -17.69
N SER A 356 16.18 19.60 -17.49
CA SER A 356 16.08 20.92 -18.09
C SER A 356 15.91 21.97 -17.01
N GLY A 357 16.89 22.86 -16.87
CA GLY A 357 16.79 24.04 -16.03
C GLY A 357 15.45 24.75 -16.27
N VAL A 358 14.83 25.18 -15.19
CA VAL A 358 13.57 25.92 -15.18
C VAL A 358 13.74 27.16 -16.07
N VAL A 359 13.21 27.11 -17.28
CA VAL A 359 12.95 28.31 -18.09
C VAL A 359 11.48 28.62 -17.90
N TRP A 360 11.21 29.69 -17.14
CA TRP A 360 9.89 30.30 -17.08
C TRP A 360 9.59 30.92 -18.45
N ALA A 361 8.78 30.24 -19.25
CA ALA A 361 8.12 30.86 -20.39
C ALA A 361 6.65 31.08 -20.03
N ALA A 362 6.34 32.31 -19.61
CA ALA A 362 5.00 32.84 -19.78
C ALA A 362 4.75 32.96 -21.28
N ASP A 363 3.72 32.27 -21.79
CA ASP A 363 2.73 32.77 -22.73
C ASP A 363 1.85 31.61 -23.23
N GLY A 364 0.60 31.96 -23.54
CA GLY A 364 -0.51 31.03 -23.66
C GLY A 364 -0.72 30.39 -25.03
N GLU A 365 -1.80 29.60 -25.04
CA GLU A 365 -2.47 28.94 -26.16
C GLU A 365 -1.80 27.69 -26.76
N GLY A 366 -2.50 26.55 -26.68
CA GLY A 366 -2.24 25.44 -27.62
C GLY A 366 -2.68 24.03 -27.19
N VAL A 367 -3.91 23.67 -27.59
CA VAL A 367 -4.35 22.33 -28.08
C VAL A 367 -4.31 21.13 -27.10
N GLN A 368 -5.51 20.63 -26.74
CA GLN A 368 -5.72 19.34 -26.08
C GLN A 368 -5.58 18.17 -27.08
N ASP A 369 -4.69 17.23 -26.76
CA ASP A 369 -4.63 15.88 -27.34
C ASP A 369 -5.34 14.88 -26.37
N PRO A 370 -6.34 14.09 -26.80
CA PRO A 370 -7.06 13.17 -25.92
C PRO A 370 -6.29 11.87 -25.57
N THR A 371 -5.04 11.69 -26.02
CA THR A 371 -4.33 10.40 -25.92
C THR A 371 -3.15 10.36 -24.96
N SER A 372 -2.84 11.42 -24.22
CA SER A 372 -1.79 11.37 -23.20
C SER A 372 -2.31 10.78 -21.88
N HIS A 373 -1.70 9.69 -21.41
CA HIS A 373 -1.82 9.27 -20.00
C HIS A 373 -1.49 10.46 -19.11
N GLN A 374 -2.52 11.06 -18.50
CA GLN A 374 -2.35 12.20 -17.61
C GLN A 374 -1.47 11.77 -16.44
N GLY A 375 -0.37 12.49 -16.29
CA GLY A 375 0.62 12.13 -15.29
C GLY A 375 0.10 12.29 -13.87
N ARG A 376 0.15 11.20 -13.11
CA ARG A 376 -0.18 11.16 -11.68
C ARG A 376 1.03 11.61 -10.85
N ILE A 377 1.10 12.88 -10.52
CA ILE A 377 2.18 13.39 -9.65
C ILE A 377 1.57 13.88 -8.35
N SER A 378 2.05 13.36 -7.22
CA SER A 378 1.85 14.01 -5.92
C SER A 378 2.89 15.10 -5.75
N PHE A 379 2.75 16.20 -6.50
CA PHE A 379 3.44 17.45 -6.18
C PHE A 379 2.59 18.25 -5.20
N ALA A 380 3.17 18.61 -4.06
CA ALA A 380 2.65 19.65 -3.18
C ALA A 380 3.76 20.65 -2.89
N PHE A 381 4.00 21.56 -3.84
CA PHE A 381 4.70 22.82 -3.56
C PHE A 381 3.66 23.95 -3.64
N MET A 382 3.52 24.70 -2.54
CA MET A 382 3.16 26.11 -2.56
C MET A 382 4.37 26.90 -2.08
#